data_AF-A0A6I1DXE8-F1
#
_entry.id   AF-A0A6I1DXE8-F1
#
_cell.length_a   1.000
_cell.length_b   1.000
_cell.length_c   1.000
_cell.angle_alpha   90.00
_cell.angle_beta   90.00
_cell.angle_gamma   90.00
#
_symmetry.space_group_name_H-M   'P 1'
#
loop_
_entity.id
_entity.type
_entity.pdbx_description
1 polymer ?
#
loop_
_entity_poly.entity_id
_entity_poly.type
_entity_poly.pdbx_seq_one_letter_code
_entity_poly.pdbx_strand_id
1 'polypeptide(L)'
;DYMHDRFLPDKAIELLDEVGSRKKISPKKGKKISVDDVKEALAIKLKIPKMRLSSDKKALLRNLEKSLKNKIFAQAEAISLVSNAIKIQHCGLSAKNKPVGSFLFVGPSGVGKTELAKELALNLNLHFERFDMR
;
A
#
# COMPACT_ATOMS: atom_id res chain seq x y z
N ASP A 1 7.25 -5.13 5.20
CA ASP A 1 6.70 -4.68 3.91
C ASP A 1 7.03 -3.24 3.51
N TYR A 2 7.96 -2.52 4.16
CA TYR A 2 8.23 -1.11 3.81
C TYR A 2 9.66 -0.81 3.36
N MET A 3 10.60 -1.72 3.63
CA MET A 3 12.00 -1.64 3.19
C MET A 3 12.29 -2.90 2.39
N HIS A 4 12.07 -2.83 1.08
CA HIS A 4 12.20 -3.97 0.16
C HIS A 4 13.65 -4.21 -0.26
N ASP A 5 14.48 -3.18 -0.25
CA ASP A 5 15.88 -3.25 -0.69
C ASP A 5 16.85 -3.74 0.40
N ARG A 6 16.33 -4.17 1.56
CA ARG A 6 17.13 -4.66 2.69
C ARG A 6 16.54 -5.93 3.28
N PHE A 7 17.40 -6.77 3.82
CA PHE A 7 17.02 -8.06 4.40
C PHE A 7 16.93 -7.99 5.93
N LEU A 8 16.12 -8.87 6.50
CA LEU A 8 16.13 -9.14 7.94
C LEU A 8 17.35 -10.01 8.29
N PRO A 9 17.90 -9.92 9.51
CA PRO A 9 17.47 -9.07 10.63
C PRO A 9 18.03 -7.64 10.59
N ASP A 10 19.03 -7.38 9.76
CA ASP A 10 19.84 -6.14 9.77
C ASP A 10 18.99 -4.86 9.74
N LYS A 11 18.03 -4.76 8.81
CA LYS A 11 17.14 -3.59 8.72
C LYS A 11 16.30 -3.34 9.98
N ALA A 12 15.98 -4.40 10.73
CA ALA A 12 15.21 -4.27 11.96
C ALA A 12 16.09 -3.77 13.11
N ILE A 13 17.33 -4.27 13.21
CA ILE A 13 18.30 -3.84 14.22
C ILE A 13 18.63 -2.36 14.04
N GLU A 14 18.94 -1.95 12.81
CA GLU A 14 19.24 -0.56 12.48
C GLU A 14 18.06 0.38 12.78
N LEU A 15 16.83 -0.05 12.47
CA LEU A 15 15.64 0.74 12.81
C LEU A 15 15.46 0.86 14.33
N LEU A 16 15.69 -0.23 15.08
CA LEU A 16 15.59 -0.22 16.54
C LEU A 16 16.66 0.67 17.18
N ASP A 17 17.88 0.67 16.65
CA ASP A 17 18.96 1.55 17.11
C ASP A 17 18.63 3.03 16.86
N GLU A 18 18.09 3.35 15.69
CA GLU A 18 17.64 4.70 15.36
C GLU A 18 16.53 5.17 16.32
N VAL A 19 15.53 4.31 16.59
CA VAL A 19 14.44 4.60 17.52
C VAL A 19 14.97 4.83 18.94
N GLY A 20 15.89 3.97 19.41
CA GLY A 20 16.50 4.07 20.73
C GLY A 20 17.31 5.36 20.90
N SER A 21 18.17 5.66 19.91
CA SER A 21 18.98 6.87 19.88
C SER A 21 18.13 8.15 19.90
N ARG A 22 17.05 8.20 19.10
CA ARG A 22 16.10 9.32 19.09
C ARG A 22 15.41 9.51 20.43
N LYS A 23 14.96 8.42 21.06
CA LYS A 23 14.30 8.48 22.37
C LYS A 23 15.24 8.99 23.46
N LYS A 24 16.54 8.65 23.37
CA LYS A 24 17.59 9.14 24.27
C LYS A 24 17.84 10.64 24.12
N ILE A 25 17.85 11.17 22.89
CA ILE A 25 18.08 12.60 22.61
C ILE A 25 16.89 13.47 23.02
N SER A 26 15.66 13.00 22.83
CA SER A 26 14.45 13.74 23.18
C SER A 26 13.56 12.95 24.14
N PRO A 27 13.85 12.95 25.46
CA PRO A 27 13.11 12.21 26.47
C PRO A 27 11.77 12.87 26.81
N LYS A 28 10.90 13.10 25.82
CA LYS A 28 9.56 13.68 26.02
C LYS A 28 8.55 12.67 26.56
N LYS A 29 8.81 11.36 26.50
CA LYS A 29 7.87 10.28 26.89
C LYS A 29 8.60 9.02 27.42
N GLY A 30 9.20 9.11 28.60
CA GLY A 30 9.74 7.94 29.34
C GLY A 30 10.81 7.11 28.62
N LYS A 31 11.26 6.02 29.27
CA LYS A 31 12.29 5.09 28.74
C LYS A 31 11.74 3.97 27.86
N LYS A 32 10.41 3.79 27.81
CA LYS A 32 9.78 2.71 27.03
C LYS A 32 9.61 3.14 25.57
N ILE A 33 10.03 2.27 24.66
CA ILE A 33 9.80 2.40 23.22
C ILE A 33 8.45 1.75 22.91
N SER A 34 7.58 2.50 22.23
CA SER A 34 6.26 2.05 21.76
C SER A 34 6.29 1.73 20.26
N VAL A 35 5.29 0.99 19.78
CA VAL A 35 5.11 0.74 18.33
C VAL A 35 5.00 2.05 17.53
N ASP A 36 4.43 3.08 18.16
CA ASP A 36 4.24 4.39 17.54
C ASP A 36 5.56 5.15 17.32
N ASP A 37 6.55 4.94 18.20
CA ASP A 37 7.90 5.47 18.03
C ASP A 37 8.61 4.80 16.84
N VAL A 38 8.42 3.48 16.68
CA VAL A 38 8.96 2.71 15.53
C VAL A 38 8.31 3.17 14.22
N LYS A 39 6.99 3.37 14.20
CA LYS A 39 6.28 3.91 13.03
C LYS A 39 6.79 5.30 12.66
N GLU A 40 7.05 6.17 13.64
CA GLU A 40 7.54 7.52 13.39
C GLU A 40 8.95 7.52 12.79
N ALA A 41 9.88 6.75 13.36
CA ALA A 41 11.23 6.60 12.82
C ALA A 41 11.18 6.02 11.39
N LEU A 42 10.37 4.99 11.17
CA LEU A 42 10.19 4.38 9.85
C LEU A 42 9.61 5.38 8.82
N ALA A 43 8.63 6.19 9.21
CA ALA A 43 8.03 7.21 8.34
C ALA A 43 9.07 8.23 7.86
N ILE A 44 9.91 8.69 8.79
CA ILE A 44 10.95 9.67 8.54
C ILE A 44 12.04 9.05 7.65
N LYS A 45 12.47 7.82 7.95
CA LYS A 45 13.48 7.09 7.17
C LYS A 45 13.03 6.88 5.72
N LEU A 46 11.75 6.57 5.52
CA LEU A 46 11.15 6.35 4.21
C LEU A 46 10.64 7.63 3.53
N LYS A 47 10.72 8.79 4.20
CA LYS A 47 10.17 10.08 3.72
C LYS A 47 8.70 9.99 3.29
N ILE A 48 7.90 9.21 4.02
CA ILE A 48 6.47 9.08 3.81
C ILE A 48 5.68 9.62 5.02
N PRO A 49 4.47 10.16 4.83
CA PRO A 49 3.62 10.56 5.96
C PRO A 49 3.32 9.39 6.89
N LYS A 50 3.41 9.58 8.22
CA LYS A 50 3.11 8.56 9.25
C LYS A 50 1.72 7.91 9.06
N MET A 51 0.75 8.67 8.55
CA MET A 51 -0.60 8.19 8.24
C MET A 51 -0.60 7.01 7.24
N ARG A 52 0.38 6.93 6.33
CA ARG A 52 0.54 5.80 5.40
C ARG A 52 0.98 4.50 6.08
N LEU A 53 1.62 4.56 7.25
CA LEU A 53 2.00 3.38 8.04
C LEU A 53 0.87 2.91 8.98
N SER A 54 -0.11 3.78 9.21
CA SER A 54 -1.24 3.53 10.11
C SER A 54 -2.56 3.31 9.38
N SER A 55 -2.57 3.32 8.04
CA SER A 55 -3.77 3.08 7.27
C SER A 55 -4.26 1.67 7.57
N ASP A 56 -5.42 1.58 8.22
CA ASP A 56 -6.12 0.33 8.41
C ASP A 56 -6.43 -0.22 7.01
N LYS A 57 -5.62 -1.16 6.55
CA LYS A 57 -5.71 -1.77 5.23
C LYS A 57 -7.13 -2.32 5.00
N LYS A 58 -7.80 -2.73 6.08
CA LYS A 58 -9.20 -3.12 6.09
C LYS A 58 -10.14 -1.97 5.72
N ALA A 59 -9.96 -0.78 6.30
CA ALA A 59 -10.75 0.41 5.97
C ALA A 59 -10.50 0.87 4.53
N LEU A 60 -9.25 0.81 4.07
CA LEU A 60 -8.87 1.12 2.70
C LEU A 60 -9.58 0.18 1.70
N LEU A 61 -9.50 -1.14 1.93
CA LEU A 61 -10.14 -2.14 1.08
C LEU A 61 -11.67 -2.08 1.13
N ARG A 62 -12.25 -1.71 2.29
CA ARG A 62 -13.69 -1.48 2.43
C ARG A 62 -14.17 -0.35 1.54
N ASN A 63 -13.38 0.71 1.38
CA ASN A 63 -13.72 1.90 0.61
C ASN A 63 -13.23 1.86 -0.85
N LEU A 64 -12.35 0.92 -1.22
CA LEU A 64 -11.68 0.85 -2.53
C LEU A 64 -12.66 1.01 -3.71
N GLU A 65 -13.73 0.23 -3.73
CA GLU A 65 -14.70 0.25 -4.83
C GLU A 65 -15.38 1.62 -4.96
N LYS A 66 -15.74 2.23 -3.82
CA LYS A 66 -16.36 3.56 -3.79
C LYS A 66 -15.38 4.62 -4.29
N SER A 67 -14.13 4.57 -3.84
CA SER A 67 -13.09 5.51 -4.29
C SER A 67 -12.83 5.42 -5.79
N LEU A 68 -12.80 4.21 -6.36
CA LEU A 68 -12.64 4.00 -7.80
C LEU A 68 -13.85 4.52 -8.60
N LYS A 69 -15.09 4.25 -8.14
CA LYS A 69 -16.32 4.76 -8.77
C LYS A 69 -16.43 6.29 -8.77
N ASN A 70 -15.80 6.97 -7.80
CA ASN A 70 -15.76 8.43 -7.76
C ASN A 70 -14.85 9.05 -8.82
N LYS A 71 -13.91 8.27 -9.38
CA LYS A 71 -12.94 8.73 -10.39
C LYS A 71 -13.26 8.21 -11.78
N ILE A 72 -13.85 7.02 -11.86
CA ILE A 72 -14.07 6.30 -13.11
C ILE A 72 -15.57 6.06 -13.25
N PHE A 73 -16.15 6.73 -14.25
CA PHE A 73 -17.57 6.68 -14.53
C PHE A 73 -17.90 5.62 -15.57
N ALA A 74 -19.13 5.11 -15.53
CA ALA A 74 -19.66 4.14 -16.51
C ALA A 74 -18.88 2.81 -16.65
N GLN A 75 -18.04 2.43 -15.67
CA GLN A 75 -17.28 1.16 -15.65
C GLN A 75 -17.52 0.37 -14.36
N ALA A 76 -18.74 0.40 -13.81
CA ALA A 76 -19.06 -0.14 -12.49
C ALA A 76 -18.75 -1.64 -12.35
N GLU A 77 -19.00 -2.43 -13.40
CA GLU A 77 -18.72 -3.86 -13.42
C GLU A 77 -17.22 -4.16 -13.30
N ALA A 78 -16.40 -3.54 -14.16
CA ALA A 78 -14.95 -3.70 -14.13
C ALA A 78 -14.36 -3.29 -12.77
N ILE A 79 -14.84 -2.18 -12.19
CA ILE A 79 -14.42 -1.71 -10.86
C ILE A 79 -14.79 -2.72 -9.77
N SER A 80 -15.99 -3.31 -9.83
CA SER A 80 -16.44 -4.32 -8.86
C SER A 80 -15.60 -5.60 -8.94
N LEU A 81 -15.35 -6.10 -10.15
CA LEU A 81 -14.53 -7.30 -10.38
C LEU A 81 -13.11 -7.13 -9.83
N VAL A 82 -12.44 -6.02 -10.17
CA VAL A 82 -11.09 -5.72 -9.66
C VAL A 82 -11.12 -5.59 -8.14
N SER A 83 -12.06 -4.81 -7.59
CA SER A 83 -12.15 -4.60 -6.14
C SER A 83 -12.36 -5.89 -5.37
N ASN A 84 -13.20 -6.81 -5.88
CA ASN A 84 -13.46 -8.10 -5.25
C ASN A 84 -12.24 -9.02 -5.31
N ALA A 85 -11.56 -9.11 -6.45
CA ALA A 85 -10.34 -9.91 -6.57
C ALA A 85 -9.26 -9.47 -5.57
N ILE A 86 -9.05 -8.15 -5.42
CA ILE A 86 -8.10 -7.61 -4.43
C ILE A 86 -8.54 -7.94 -2.99
N LYS A 87 -9.83 -7.84 -2.65
CA LYS A 87 -10.34 -8.19 -1.31
C LYS A 87 -10.16 -9.68 -1.00
N ILE A 88 -10.46 -10.57 -1.94
CA ILE A 88 -10.30 -12.03 -1.79
C ILE A 88 -8.83 -12.38 -1.51
N GLN A 89 -7.91 -11.78 -2.27
CA GLN A 89 -6.49 -12.02 -2.07
C GLN A 89 -6.03 -11.54 -0.68
N HIS A 90 -6.53 -10.40 -0.21
CA HIS A 90 -6.17 -9.88 1.11
C HIS A 90 -6.61 -10.82 2.25
N CYS A 91 -7.71 -11.56 2.07
CA CYS A 91 -8.17 -12.57 3.02
C CYS A 91 -7.33 -13.85 3.01
N GLY A 92 -6.28 -13.95 2.17
CA GLY A 92 -5.43 -15.13 2.05
C GLY A 92 -6.10 -16.29 1.32
N LEU A 93 -7.23 -16.05 0.64
CA LEU A 93 -7.99 -17.06 -0.11
C LEU A 93 -7.41 -17.29 -1.53
N SER A 94 -6.15 -16.92 -1.77
CA SER A 94 -5.47 -17.05 -3.07
C SER A 94 -4.16 -17.84 -2.91
N ALA A 95 -3.76 -18.54 -3.97
CA ALA A 95 -2.56 -19.36 -3.96
C ALA A 95 -1.29 -18.52 -3.70
N LYS A 96 -0.38 -19.02 -2.85
CA LYS A 96 0.83 -18.30 -2.40
C LYS A 96 1.79 -17.90 -3.54
N ASN A 97 1.79 -18.64 -4.65
CA ASN A 97 2.70 -18.44 -5.79
C ASN A 97 2.03 -17.75 -7.00
N LYS A 98 0.94 -17.01 -6.79
CA LYS A 98 0.24 -16.28 -7.85
C LYS A 98 0.25 -14.77 -7.57
N PRO A 99 0.22 -13.93 -8.63
CA PRO A 99 0.03 -12.49 -8.46
C PRO A 99 -1.25 -12.17 -7.69
N VAL A 100 -1.31 -10.96 -7.12
CA VAL A 100 -2.48 -10.48 -6.36
C VAL A 100 -3.75 -10.49 -7.22
N GLY A 101 -3.59 -10.17 -8.51
CA GLY A 101 -4.60 -10.31 -9.53
C GLY A 101 -3.94 -10.15 -10.90
N SER A 102 -4.50 -10.83 -11.90
CA SER A 102 -4.09 -10.69 -13.30
C SER A 102 -5.34 -10.32 -14.08
N PHE A 103 -5.33 -9.13 -14.68
CA PHE A 103 -6.50 -8.57 -15.35
C PHE A 103 -6.15 -8.21 -16.79
N LEU A 104 -7.08 -8.49 -17.71
CA LEU A 104 -7.04 -8.01 -19.08
C LEU A 104 -8.21 -7.05 -19.29
N PHE A 105 -7.91 -5.76 -19.47
CA PHE A 105 -8.94 -4.76 -19.77
C PHE A 105 -9.13 -4.63 -21.27
N VAL A 106 -10.33 -4.94 -21.75
CA VAL A 106 -10.70 -4.90 -23.17
C VAL A 106 -11.78 -3.84 -23.39
N GLY A 107 -11.74 -3.15 -24.53
CA GLY A 107 -12.77 -2.18 -24.92
C GLY A 107 -12.24 -1.06 -25.85
N PRO A 108 -13.07 -0.07 -26.22
CA PRO A 108 -12.67 1.06 -27.05
C PRO A 108 -11.61 1.96 -26.41
N SER A 109 -10.91 2.78 -27.19
CA SER A 109 -9.99 3.80 -26.66
C SER A 109 -10.74 4.86 -25.84
N GLY A 110 -10.07 5.45 -24.84
CA GLY A 110 -10.63 6.56 -24.06
C GLY A 110 -11.65 6.20 -22.97
N VAL A 111 -12.02 4.92 -22.82
CA VAL A 111 -13.04 4.49 -21.82
C VAL A 111 -12.54 4.34 -20.38
N GLY A 112 -11.27 4.69 -20.11
CA GLY A 112 -10.71 4.66 -18.75
C GLY A 112 -9.94 3.40 -18.34
N LYS A 113 -9.60 2.49 -19.26
CA LYS A 113 -8.81 1.26 -18.95
C LYS A 113 -7.47 1.55 -18.25
N THR A 114 -6.69 2.46 -18.81
CA THR A 114 -5.39 2.86 -18.24
C THR A 114 -5.58 3.64 -16.95
N GLU A 115 -6.64 4.45 -16.87
CA GLU A 115 -6.93 5.25 -15.69
C GLU A 115 -7.35 4.38 -14.50
N LEU A 116 -8.08 3.29 -14.75
CA LEU A 116 -8.39 2.27 -13.75
C LEU A 116 -7.14 1.65 -13.13
N ALA A 117 -6.14 1.33 -13.94
CA ALA A 117 -4.88 0.77 -13.43
C ALA A 117 -4.12 1.79 -12.55
N LYS A 118 -4.07 3.06 -12.96
CA LYS A 118 -3.41 4.13 -12.18
C LYS A 118 -4.14 4.43 -10.87
N GLU A 119 -5.45 4.62 -10.92
CA GLU A 119 -6.28 4.91 -9.75
C GLU A 119 -6.26 3.75 -8.76
N LEU A 120 -6.22 2.49 -9.25
CA LEU A 120 -6.04 1.32 -8.39
C LEU A 120 -4.72 1.40 -7.61
N ALA A 121 -3.60 1.67 -8.28
CA ALA A 121 -2.30 1.79 -7.62
C ALA A 121 -2.29 2.95 -6.62
N LEU A 122 -2.86 4.10 -6.98
CA LEU A 122 -2.97 5.28 -6.11
C LEU A 122 -3.77 4.95 -4.84
N ASN A 123 -4.96 4.37 -4.98
CA ASN A 123 -5.83 4.05 -3.85
C ASN A 123 -5.24 2.98 -2.93
N LEU A 124 -4.46 2.05 -3.48
CA LEU A 124 -3.77 1.01 -2.71
C LEU A 124 -2.40 1.46 -2.15
N ASN A 125 -1.97 2.70 -2.44
CA ASN A 125 -0.63 3.21 -2.12
C ASN A 125 0.51 2.31 -2.65
N LEU A 126 0.36 1.80 -3.87
CA LEU A 126 1.34 0.95 -4.54
C LEU A 126 2.16 1.76 -5.56
N HIS A 127 3.38 1.28 -5.82
CA HIS A 127 4.16 1.75 -6.97
C HIS A 127 3.42 1.38 -8.27
N PHE A 128 3.37 2.32 -9.21
CA PHE A 128 2.78 2.10 -10.53
C PHE A 128 3.89 2.06 -11.58
N GLU A 129 4.11 0.88 -12.14
CA GLU A 129 5.07 0.65 -13.20
C GLU A 129 4.33 0.42 -14.52
N ARG A 130 4.77 1.07 -15.59
CA ARG A 130 4.16 0.96 -16.92
C ARG A 130 5.21 0.56 -17.95
N PHE A 131 4.92 -0.50 -18.68
CA PHE A 131 5.65 -0.92 -19.87
C PHE A 131 4.77 -0.69 -21.09
N ASP A 132 5.29 -0.02 -22.11
CA ASP A 132 4.63 0.11 -23.41
C ASP A 132 5.07 -1.05 -24.31
N MET A 133 4.13 -1.83 -24.85
CA MET A 133 4.39 -3.07 -25.59
C MET A 133 4.69 -2.84 -27.07
N ARG A 134 5.38 -1.74 -27.40
CA ARG A 134 5.77 -1.43 -28.79
C ARG A 134 6.92 -2.30 -29.28
#